data_AF-A0A4U8UPE0-F1
#
_entry.id   AF-A0A4U8UPE0-F1
#
_cell.length_a   1.000
_cell.length_b   1.000
_cell.length_c   1.000
_cell.angle_alpha   90.00
_cell.angle_beta   90.00
_cell.angle_gamma   90.00
#
_symmetry.space_group_name_H-M   'P 1'
#
loop_
_entity.id
_entity.type
_entity.pdbx_description
1 polymer ?
#
loop_
_entity_poly.entity_id
_entity_poly.type
_entity_poly.pdbx_seq_one_letter_code
_entity_poly.pdbx_strand_id
1 'polypeptide(L)'
;MTPTDVGLFARFGLYIGIGVFASVANILILVVLWSKKEMRTTLVLFQALAIADLVNGISYIISGASRRVSLVSGIFHDFIHPSDCIRAVYPSVLMLGGMFFLLNFLAATMEKCLETLRNTEFPSEVNNELVKSCVSAKAIYVYPLS
;
A
#
# COMPACT_ATOMS: atom_id res chain seq x y z
N MET A 1 -1.08 20.58 -28.36
CA MET A 1 -0.91 20.39 -26.90
C MET A 1 -1.44 21.64 -26.23
N THR A 2 -2.59 21.54 -25.57
CA THR A 2 -3.24 22.65 -24.89
C THR A 2 -2.54 22.94 -23.56
N PRO A 3 -2.70 24.13 -22.94
CA PRO A 3 -2.12 24.43 -21.63
C PRO A 3 -2.55 23.45 -20.52
N THR A 4 -3.70 22.79 -20.66
CA THR A 4 -4.16 21.74 -19.73
C THR A 4 -3.35 20.45 -19.85
N ASP A 5 -2.88 20.10 -21.04
CA ASP A 5 -2.09 18.88 -21.30
C ASP A 5 -0.71 18.96 -20.60
N VAL A 6 -0.12 20.16 -20.53
CA VAL A 6 1.20 20.39 -19.91
C VAL A 6 1.14 20.12 -18.39
N GLY A 7 0.09 20.61 -17.74
CA GLY A 7 -0.15 20.35 -16.32
C GLY A 7 -0.43 18.88 -16.02
N LEU A 8 -1.16 18.20 -16.91
CA LEU A 8 -1.44 16.77 -16.78
C LEU A 8 -0.17 15.91 -16.96
N PHE A 9 0.68 16.29 -17.92
CA PHE A 9 1.95 15.62 -18.15
C PHE A 9 2.87 15.72 -16.94
N ALA A 10 2.98 16.91 -16.33
CA ALA A 10 3.75 17.12 -15.10
C ALA A 10 3.23 16.24 -13.95
N ARG A 11 1.89 16.19 -13.74
CA ARG A 11 1.27 15.35 -12.70
C ARG A 11 1.59 13.86 -12.89
N PHE A 12 1.44 13.33 -14.11
CA PHE A 12 1.73 11.92 -14.35
C PHE A 12 3.23 11.62 -14.23
N GLY A 13 4.10 12.58 -14.53
CA GLY A 13 5.54 12.46 -14.28
C GLY A 13 5.85 12.35 -12.80
N LEU A 14 5.20 13.17 -11.98
CA LEU A 14 5.33 13.15 -10.53
C LEU A 14 4.85 11.81 -9.95
N TYR A 15 3.72 11.27 -10.42
CA TYR A 15 3.23 9.94 -10.05
C TYR A 15 4.25 8.83 -10.33
N ILE A 16 4.86 8.84 -11.52
CA ILE A 16 5.91 7.87 -11.88
C ILE A 16 7.14 8.07 -10.99
N GLY A 17 7.58 9.31 -10.80
CA GLY A 17 8.75 9.63 -9.97
C GLY A 17 8.60 9.16 -8.52
N ILE A 18 7.46 9.43 -7.89
CA ILE A 18 7.15 8.93 -6.55
C ILE A 18 7.12 7.40 -6.53
N GLY A 19 6.46 6.78 -7.50
CA GLY A 19 6.37 5.32 -7.58
C GLY A 19 7.75 4.65 -7.71
N VAL A 20 8.65 5.23 -8.52
CA VAL A 20 10.04 4.77 -8.67
C VAL A 20 10.81 4.96 -7.37
N PHE A 21 10.74 6.13 -6.76
CA PHE A 21 11.44 6.41 -5.50
C PHE A 21 11.00 5.46 -4.38
N ALA A 22 9.68 5.26 -4.22
CA ALA A 22 9.12 4.32 -3.27
C ALA A 22 9.57 2.88 -3.55
N SER A 23 9.56 2.46 -4.82
CA SER A 23 9.99 1.11 -5.21
C SER A 23 11.47 0.88 -4.89
N VAL A 24 12.35 1.83 -5.21
CA VAL A 24 13.79 1.73 -4.94
C VAL A 24 14.07 1.66 -3.44
N ALA A 25 13.42 2.52 -2.65
CA ALA A 25 13.58 2.51 -1.19
C ALA A 25 13.16 1.15 -0.59
N ASN A 26 12.05 0.58 -1.03
CA ASN A 26 11.56 -0.70 -0.53
C ASN A 26 12.41 -1.89 -1.00
N ILE A 27 12.97 -1.84 -2.21
CA ILE A 27 13.95 -2.84 -2.66
C ILE A 27 15.19 -2.83 -1.76
N LEU A 28 15.72 -1.65 -1.42
CA LEU A 28 16.86 -1.54 -0.50
C LEU A 28 16.55 -2.14 0.88
N ILE A 29 15.35 -1.88 1.41
CA ILE A 29 14.89 -2.47 2.68
C ILE A 29 14.85 -4.00 2.58
N LEU A 30 14.29 -4.56 1.50
CA LEU A 30 14.24 -6.01 1.30
C LEU A 30 15.63 -6.63 1.19
N VAL A 31 16.56 -5.99 0.49
CA VAL A 31 17.95 -6.44 0.40
C VAL A 31 18.61 -6.49 1.78
N VAL A 32 18.41 -5.46 2.60
CA VAL A 32 18.96 -5.42 3.96
C VAL A 32 18.34 -6.51 4.84
N LEU A 33 17.02 -6.70 4.78
CA LEU A 33 16.31 -7.72 5.55
C LEU A 33 16.71 -9.15 5.16
N TRP A 34 17.06 -9.37 3.89
CA TRP A 34 17.54 -10.68 3.43
C TRP A 34 19.02 -10.95 3.70
N SER A 35 19.82 -9.90 3.93
CA SER A 35 21.25 -10.05 4.19
C SER A 35 21.56 -10.84 5.49
N LYS A 36 20.69 -10.74 6.51
CA LYS A 36 20.86 -11.46 7.78
C LYS A 36 19.73 -12.48 7.98
N LYS A 37 20.09 -13.77 8.09
CA LYS A 37 19.14 -14.87 8.38
C LYS A 37 18.28 -14.60 9.62
N GLU A 38 18.87 -14.02 10.67
CA GLU A 38 18.18 -13.71 11.92
C GLU A 38 17.11 -12.61 11.77
N MET A 39 17.37 -11.60 10.93
CA MET A 39 16.38 -10.56 10.63
C MET A 39 15.23 -11.09 9.77
N ARG A 40 15.50 -12.09 8.91
CA ARG A 40 14.50 -12.66 8.01
C ARG A 40 13.35 -13.37 8.75
N THR A 41 13.64 -14.02 9.87
CA THR A 41 12.64 -14.75 10.66
C THR A 41 11.93 -13.89 11.68
N THR A 42 12.59 -12.85 12.18
CA THR A 42 12.03 -11.98 13.24
C THR A 42 11.23 -10.81 12.67
N LEU A 43 11.55 -10.34 11.46
CA LEU A 43 10.95 -9.16 10.84
C LEU A 43 10.08 -9.52 9.63
N VAL A 44 9.25 -10.55 9.77
CA VAL A 44 8.38 -11.04 8.67
C VAL A 44 7.33 -9.99 8.29
N LEU A 45 6.72 -9.29 9.26
CA LEU A 45 5.77 -8.22 8.96
C LEU A 45 6.42 -7.02 8.26
N PHE A 46 7.65 -6.65 8.62
CA PHE A 46 8.37 -5.59 7.91
C PHE A 46 8.73 -5.99 6.48
N GLN A 47 9.02 -7.28 6.23
CA GLN A 47 9.18 -7.79 4.86
C GLN A 47 7.87 -7.72 4.09
N ALA A 48 6.76 -8.15 4.69
CA ALA A 48 5.43 -8.10 4.06
C ALA A 48 5.02 -6.65 3.75
N LEU A 49 5.30 -5.71 4.65
CA LEU A 49 5.05 -4.28 4.46
C LEU A 49 5.91 -3.72 3.32
N ALA A 50 7.21 -4.03 3.28
CA ALA A 50 8.09 -3.58 2.20
C ALA A 50 7.69 -4.16 0.83
N ILE A 51 7.22 -5.41 0.78
CA ILE A 51 6.64 -6.00 -0.43
C ILE A 51 5.34 -5.27 -0.82
N ALA A 52 4.48 -4.96 0.14
CA ALA A 52 3.23 -4.28 -0.12
C ALA A 52 3.44 -2.86 -0.64
N ASP A 53 4.39 -2.13 -0.07
CA ASP A 53 4.85 -0.83 -0.54
C ASP A 53 5.47 -0.90 -1.95
N LEU A 54 6.22 -1.97 -2.26
CA LEU A 54 6.76 -2.19 -3.59
C LEU A 54 5.65 -2.40 -4.62
N VAL A 55 4.65 -3.24 -4.32
CA VAL A 55 3.48 -3.46 -5.18
C VAL A 55 2.70 -2.15 -5.38
N ASN A 56 2.54 -1.37 -4.31
CA ASN A 56 1.92 -0.06 -4.38
C ASN A 56 2.71 0.88 -5.30
N GLY A 57 4.02 1.02 -5.09
CA GLY A 57 4.91 1.83 -5.93
C GLY A 57 4.86 1.45 -7.42
N ILE A 58 4.87 0.16 -7.74
CA ILE A 58 4.70 -0.35 -9.11
C ILE A 58 3.35 0.07 -9.70
N SER A 59 2.29 0.04 -8.90
CA SER A 59 0.95 0.45 -9.32
C SER A 59 0.88 1.94 -9.70
N TYR A 60 1.63 2.80 -8.98
CA TYR A 60 1.80 4.21 -9.34
C TYR A 60 2.54 4.39 -10.67
N ILE A 61 3.59 3.59 -10.91
CA ILE A 61 4.37 3.63 -12.16
C ILE A 61 3.49 3.22 -13.35
N ILE A 62 2.81 2.08 -13.26
CA ILE A 62 1.94 1.57 -14.34
C ILE A 62 0.81 2.56 -14.63
N SER A 63 0.18 3.11 -13.60
CA SER A 63 -0.92 4.06 -13.77
C SER A 63 -0.48 5.40 -14.36
N GLY A 64 0.70 5.89 -13.98
CA GLY A 64 1.26 7.10 -14.56
C GLY A 64 1.70 6.89 -16.01
N ALA A 65 2.31 5.74 -16.32
CA ALA A 65 2.76 5.39 -17.66
C ALA A 65 1.59 5.21 -18.62
N SER A 66 0.55 4.46 -18.24
CA SER A 66 -0.63 4.23 -19.07
C SER A 66 -1.33 5.55 -19.42
N ARG A 67 -1.52 6.43 -18.44
CA ARG A 67 -2.14 7.75 -18.65
C ARG A 67 -1.29 8.68 -19.51
N ARG A 68 0.05 8.59 -19.42
CA ARG A 68 0.94 9.32 -20.34
C ARG A 68 0.83 8.80 -21.77
N VAL A 69 0.78 7.49 -21.98
CA VAL A 69 0.59 6.90 -23.32
C VAL A 69 -0.73 7.37 -23.91
N SER A 70 -1.82 7.34 -23.13
CA SER A 70 -3.14 7.83 -23.58
C SER A 70 -3.16 9.33 -23.91
N LEU A 71 -2.40 10.15 -23.18
CA LEU A 71 -2.23 11.58 -23.51
C LEU A 71 -1.50 11.79 -24.82
N VAL A 72 -0.40 11.07 -25.03
CA VAL A 72 0.44 11.21 -26.24
C VAL A 72 -0.30 10.68 -27.47
N SER A 73 -1.13 9.64 -27.31
CA SER A 73 -1.97 9.10 -28.40
C SER A 73 -3.18 9.97 -28.73
N GLY A 74 -3.45 11.04 -27.97
CA GLY A 74 -4.60 11.93 -28.18
C GLY A 74 -5.96 11.37 -27.76
N ILE A 75 -6.00 10.11 -27.30
CA ILE A 75 -7.24 9.39 -26.90
C ILE A 75 -7.71 9.81 -25.50
N PHE A 76 -6.89 10.58 -24.77
CA PHE A 76 -7.21 10.99 -23.40
C PHE A 76 -8.44 11.90 -23.27
N HIS A 77 -8.76 12.67 -24.32
CA HIS A 77 -9.93 13.57 -24.33
C HIS A 77 -11.20 12.91 -24.89
N ASP A 78 -11.14 11.65 -25.30
CA ASP A 78 -12.33 10.93 -25.75
C ASP A 78 -13.27 10.64 -24.58
N PHE A 79 -14.57 10.59 -24.89
CA PHE A 79 -15.60 10.31 -23.90
C PHE A 79 -15.48 8.86 -23.40
N ILE A 80 -14.91 8.68 -22.21
CA ILE A 80 -14.73 7.35 -21.61
C ILE A 80 -16.07 6.86 -21.04
N HIS A 81 -16.58 5.75 -21.54
CA HIS A 81 -17.70 5.07 -20.90
C HIS A 81 -17.26 4.40 -19.57
N PRO A 82 -18.14 4.36 -18.54
CA PRO A 82 -17.81 3.76 -17.25
C PRO A 82 -17.36 2.29 -17.35
N SER A 83 -17.92 1.54 -18.31
CA SER A 83 -17.54 0.15 -18.60
C SER A 83 -16.09 0.01 -19.07
N ASP A 84 -15.61 0.99 -19.83
CA ASP A 84 -14.24 0.99 -20.36
C ASP A 84 -13.24 1.40 -19.27
N CYS A 85 -13.69 2.21 -18.30
CA CYS A 85 -12.90 2.57 -17.14
C CYS A 85 -12.61 1.36 -16.23
N ILE A 86 -13.61 0.49 -16.00
CA ILE A 86 -13.42 -0.76 -15.23
C ILE A 86 -12.51 -1.75 -15.97
N ARG A 87 -12.60 -1.80 -17.30
CA ARG A 87 -11.76 -2.68 -18.13
C ARG A 87 -10.34 -2.18 -18.27
N ALA A 88 -10.11 -0.89 -18.04
CA ALA A 88 -8.77 -0.37 -17.98
C ALA A 88 -8.01 -1.03 -16.83
N VAL A 89 -6.73 -1.36 -17.06
CA VAL A 89 -5.90 -2.07 -16.07
C VAL A 89 -5.44 -1.13 -14.95
N TYR A 90 -5.27 0.16 -15.25
CA TYR A 90 -4.69 1.13 -14.30
C TYR A 90 -5.52 1.40 -13.02
N PRO A 91 -6.87 1.53 -13.02
CA PRO A 91 -7.62 1.77 -11.80
C PRO A 91 -7.66 0.53 -10.90
N SER A 92 -7.81 -0.66 -11.48
CA SER A 92 -7.82 -1.94 -10.76
C SER A 92 -6.47 -2.21 -10.09
N VAL A 93 -5.36 -1.99 -10.80
CA VAL A 93 -4.01 -2.17 -10.26
C VAL A 93 -3.72 -1.13 -9.17
N LEU A 94 -4.08 0.13 -9.36
CA LEU A 94 -3.91 1.17 -8.35
C LEU A 94 -4.69 0.87 -7.06
N MET A 95 -5.93 0.38 -7.20
CA MET A 95 -6.79 0.07 -6.06
C MET A 95 -6.30 -1.17 -5.30
N LEU A 96 -5.87 -2.22 -6.01
CA LEU A 96 -5.29 -3.41 -5.41
C LEU A 96 -3.96 -3.10 -4.70
N GLY A 97 -3.07 -2.33 -5.32
CA GLY A 97 -1.80 -1.92 -4.72
C GLY A 97 -1.99 -1.11 -3.44
N GLY A 98 -2.93 -0.15 -3.46
CA GLY A 98 -3.27 0.64 -2.28
C GLY A 98 -3.92 -0.17 -1.16
N MET A 99 -4.88 -1.06 -1.47
CA MET A 99 -5.51 -1.92 -0.47
C MET A 99 -4.50 -2.88 0.17
N PHE A 100 -3.63 -3.48 -0.63
CA PHE A 100 -2.63 -4.41 -0.13
C PHE A 100 -1.63 -3.71 0.81
N PHE A 101 -1.20 -2.49 0.48
CA PHE A 101 -0.40 -1.66 1.38
C PHE A 101 -1.13 -1.36 2.70
N LEU A 102 -2.36 -0.85 2.63
CA LEU A 102 -3.13 -0.45 3.82
C LEU A 102 -3.35 -1.62 4.79
N LEU A 103 -3.66 -2.82 4.27
CA LEU A 103 -3.87 -4.01 5.08
C LEU A 103 -2.59 -4.41 5.84
N ASN A 104 -1.43 -4.39 5.16
CA ASN A 104 -0.15 -4.72 5.80
C ASN A 104 0.28 -3.65 6.81
N PHE A 105 0.02 -2.38 6.51
CA PHE A 105 0.30 -1.27 7.44
C PHE A 105 -0.56 -1.37 8.71
N LEU A 106 -1.86 -1.65 8.57
CA LEU A 106 -2.76 -1.87 9.69
C LEU A 106 -2.33 -3.09 10.52
N ALA A 107 -1.96 -4.20 9.87
CA ALA A 107 -1.46 -5.38 10.58
C ALA A 107 -0.21 -5.07 11.41
N ALA A 108 0.78 -4.37 10.83
CA ALA A 108 2.02 -4.00 11.51
C ALA A 108 1.79 -3.05 12.70
N THR A 109 0.92 -2.06 12.54
CA THR A 109 0.58 -1.12 13.62
C THR A 109 -0.18 -1.79 14.76
N MET A 110 -1.10 -2.71 14.44
CA MET A 110 -1.83 -3.48 15.44
C MET A 110 -0.91 -4.38 16.26
N GLU A 111 0.04 -5.06 15.63
CA GLU A 111 1.01 -5.90 16.33
C GLU A 111 1.85 -5.09 17.33
N LYS A 112 2.35 -3.91 16.90
CA LYS A 112 3.13 -3.02 17.77
C LYS A 112 2.31 -2.44 18.92
N CYS A 113 1.04 -2.13 18.67
CA CYS A 113 0.10 -1.71 19.70
C CYS A 113 -0.12 -2.83 20.74
N LEU A 114 -0.37 -4.06 20.29
CA LEU A 114 -0.55 -5.23 21.17
C LEU A 114 0.70 -5.54 21.99
N GLU A 115 1.88 -5.46 21.38
CA GLU A 115 3.15 -5.68 22.07
C GLU A 115 3.38 -4.64 23.18
N THR A 116 3.05 -3.38 22.91
CA THR A 116 3.14 -2.29 23.89
C THR A 116 2.17 -2.51 25.05
N LEU A 117 0.91 -2.86 24.77
CA LEU A 117 -0.10 -3.13 25.79
C LEU A 117 0.23 -4.36 26.64
N ARG A 118 0.85 -5.38 26.05
CA ARG A 118 1.31 -6.57 26.79
C ARG A 118 2.43 -6.24 27.77
N ASN A 119 3.28 -5.27 27.44
CA ASN A 119 4.44 -4.90 28.27
C ASN A 119 4.12 -3.84 29.34
N THR A 120 2.96 -3.17 29.25
CA THR A 120 2.46 -2.27 30.30
C THR A 120 1.55 -3.04 31.27
N GLU A 121 2.08 -3.52 32.39
CA GLU A 121 1.27 -3.86 33.57
C GLU A 121 0.67 -2.55 34.13
N PHE A 122 -0.58 -2.22 33.80
CA PHE A 122 -1.33 -1.12 34.42
C PHE A 122 -2.76 -1.55 34.81
N PRO A 123 -3.32 -0.93 35.87
CA PRO A 123 -4.35 -1.50 36.75
C PRO A 123 -5.73 -1.60 36.09
N SER A 124 -6.50 -2.55 36.61
CA SER A 124 -7.73 -3.19 36.09
C SER A 124 -8.93 -2.30 35.71
N GLU A 125 -8.85 -0.97 35.77
CA GLU A 125 -10.03 -0.09 35.72
C GLU A 125 -10.22 0.66 34.39
N VAL A 126 -9.16 0.84 33.59
CA VAL A 126 -9.23 1.46 32.23
C VAL A 126 -9.50 0.39 31.14
N ASN A 127 -9.95 -0.79 31.55
CA ASN A 127 -9.92 -2.01 30.74
C ASN A 127 -11.22 -2.26 29.95
N ASN A 128 -12.27 -1.43 30.04
CA ASN A 128 -13.57 -1.75 29.43
C ASN A 128 -13.92 -0.95 28.17
N GLU A 129 -13.43 0.29 28.04
CA GLU A 129 -13.72 1.13 26.86
C GLU A 129 -12.68 0.92 25.75
N LEU A 130 -11.38 0.91 26.07
CA LEU A 130 -10.31 0.69 25.09
C LEU A 130 -10.24 -0.77 24.60
N VAL A 131 -10.51 -1.74 25.48
CA VAL A 131 -10.56 -3.16 25.11
C VAL A 131 -11.72 -3.43 24.18
N LYS A 132 -12.87 -2.75 24.30
CA LYS A 132 -13.97 -2.88 23.32
C LYS A 132 -13.56 -2.40 21.92
N SER A 133 -12.78 -1.33 21.81
CA SER A 133 -12.25 -0.86 20.51
C SER A 133 -11.22 -1.83 19.91
N CYS A 134 -10.34 -2.44 20.72
CA CYS A 134 -9.31 -3.36 20.22
C CYS A 134 -9.79 -4.82 20.04
N VAL A 135 -10.70 -5.31 20.89
CA VAL A 135 -11.23 -6.69 20.83
C VAL A 135 -12.18 -6.88 19.65
N SER A 136 -12.82 -5.82 19.16
CA SER A 136 -13.58 -5.88 17.91
C SER A 136 -12.71 -6.30 16.71
N ALA A 137 -11.39 -6.07 16.75
CA ALA A 137 -10.45 -6.52 15.72
C ALA A 137 -9.89 -7.94 15.96
N LYS A 138 -9.91 -8.45 17.20
CA LYS A 138 -9.41 -9.80 17.53
C LYS A 138 -10.37 -10.91 17.06
N ALA A 139 -11.62 -10.59 16.77
CA ALA A 139 -12.60 -11.53 16.21
C ALA A 139 -12.36 -11.88 14.73
N ILE A 140 -11.50 -11.15 14.01
CA ILE A 140 -11.30 -11.35 12.56
C ILE A 140 -10.08 -12.25 12.27
N TYR A 141 -9.11 -12.37 13.19
CA TYR A 141 -7.87 -13.12 12.96
C TYR A 141 -7.72 -14.43 13.76
N VAL A 142 -8.74 -14.82 14.54
CA VAL A 142 -8.78 -16.13 15.22
C VAL A 142 -9.74 -17.06 14.47
N TYR A 143 -9.37 -17.45 13.26
CA TYR A 143 -9.80 -18.73 12.67
C TYR A 143 -8.65 -19.30 11.82
N PRO A 144 -7.74 -20.10 12.41
CA PRO A 144 -7.15 -21.21 11.70
C PRO A 144 -8.06 -22.44 11.81
N LEU A 145 -8.41 -22.99 10.65
CA LEU A 145 -8.81 -24.38 10.40
C LEU A 145 -9.91 -25.03 11.26
N SER A 146 -11.00 -25.38 10.58
CA SER A 146 -11.42 -26.79 10.53
C SER A 146 -11.34 -27.26 9.08
#